data_AF-A0A2K1EC06-F1
#
_entry.id   AF-A0A2K1EC06-F1
#
_cell.length_a   1.000
_cell.length_b   1.000
_cell.length_c   1.000
_cell.angle_alpha   90.00
_cell.angle_beta   90.00
_cell.angle_gamma   90.00
#
_symmetry.space_group_name_H-M   'P 1'
#
loop_
_entity.id
_entity.type
_entity.pdbx_description
1 polymer ?
#
loop_
_entity_poly.entity_id
_entity_poly.type
_entity_poly.pdbx_seq_one_letter_code
_entity_poly.pdbx_strand_id
1 'polypeptide(L)'
;MSLDLTTATARIARELGESEVAIADALAKTTALLHSAAMADRDVPGAPELESQRALLRLQKIVGGLIEARGEAARVHDQLRKIAVETGAGEEPTCPDKSFTSAEHVTTIAA
;
A
#
# COMPACT_ATOMS: atom_id res chain seq x y z
N MET A 1 18.65 -20.26 -10.89
CA MET A 1 19.19 -19.44 -9.78
C MET A 1 18.10 -19.34 -8.72
N SER A 2 18.34 -19.82 -7.50
CA SER A 2 17.42 -19.53 -6.38
C SER A 2 17.75 -18.15 -5.83
N LEU A 3 16.74 -17.40 -5.39
CA LEU A 3 16.95 -16.20 -4.58
C LEU A 3 17.50 -16.62 -3.21
N ASP A 4 18.42 -15.83 -2.66
CA ASP A 4 18.73 -15.92 -1.23
C ASP A 4 17.60 -15.29 -0.39
N LEU A 5 17.56 -15.66 0.89
CA LEU A 5 16.50 -15.26 1.81
C LEU A 5 16.41 -13.74 1.97
N THR A 6 17.56 -13.04 2.02
CA THR A 6 17.63 -11.59 2.21
C THR A 6 17.08 -10.84 0.99
N THR A 7 17.45 -11.25 -0.23
CA THR A 7 16.93 -10.68 -1.47
C THR A 7 15.44 -10.96 -1.61
N ALA A 8 14.98 -12.16 -1.22
CA ALA A 8 13.57 -12.52 -1.28
C ALA A 8 12.74 -11.65 -0.33
N THR A 9 13.16 -11.51 0.92
CA THR A 9 12.47 -10.70 1.93
C THR A 9 12.45 -9.22 1.55
N ALA A 10 13.57 -8.66 1.10
CA ALA A 10 13.63 -7.26 0.67
C ALA A 10 12.70 -6.98 -0.52
N ARG A 11 12.63 -7.93 -1.48
CA ARG A 11 11.72 -7.82 -2.62
C ARG A 11 10.26 -7.88 -2.18
N ILE A 12 9.91 -8.88 -1.37
CA ILE A 12 8.53 -9.07 -0.87
C ILE A 12 8.08 -7.84 -0.07
N ALA A 13 8.91 -7.31 0.82
CA ALA A 13 8.57 -6.14 1.63
C ALA A 13 8.26 -4.91 0.76
N ARG A 14 9.06 -4.68 -0.29
CA ARG A 14 8.82 -3.59 -1.24
C ARG A 14 7.52 -3.81 -2.03
N GLU A 15 7.36 -4.98 -2.64
CA GLU A 15 6.19 -5.30 -3.48
C GLU A 15 4.88 -5.28 -2.68
N LEU A 16 4.92 -5.71 -1.42
CA LEU A 16 3.78 -5.63 -0.50
C LEU A 16 3.39 -4.17 -0.22
N GLY A 17 4.36 -3.32 0.14
CA GLY A 17 4.10 -1.90 0.39
C GLY A 17 3.58 -1.16 -0.85
N GLU A 18 4.16 -1.43 -2.03
CA GLU A 18 3.69 -0.88 -3.31
C GLU A 18 2.25 -1.31 -3.61
N SER A 19 1.91 -2.58 -3.36
CA SER A 19 0.56 -3.12 -3.55
C SER A 19 -0.45 -2.47 -2.61
N GLU A 20 -0.13 -2.32 -1.32
CA GLU A 20 -0.99 -1.68 -0.33
C GLU A 20 -1.29 -0.21 -0.69
N VAL A 21 -0.27 0.53 -1.13
CA VAL A 21 -0.43 1.92 -1.60
C VAL A 21 -1.29 1.96 -2.87
N ALA A 22 -1.06 1.07 -3.83
CA ALA A 22 -1.84 1.02 -5.06
C ALA A 22 -3.34 0.74 -4.79
N ILE A 23 -3.66 -0.16 -3.85
CA ILE A 23 -5.04 -0.43 -3.43
C ILE A 23 -5.67 0.82 -2.78
N ALA A 24 -4.93 1.50 -1.90
CA ALA A 24 -5.42 2.72 -1.25
C ALA A 24 -5.69 3.85 -2.25
N ASP A 25 -4.79 4.05 -3.22
CA ASP A 25 -4.94 5.02 -4.30
C ASP A 25 -6.14 4.69 -5.20
N ALA A 26 -6.29 3.40 -5.56
CA ALA A 26 -7.43 2.93 -6.35
C ALA A 26 -8.75 3.18 -5.62
N LEU A 27 -8.81 2.93 -4.31
CA LEU A 27 -9.98 3.21 -3.49
C LEU A 27 -10.32 4.71 -3.50
N ALA A 28 -9.34 5.57 -3.23
CA ALA A 28 -9.54 7.02 -3.22
C ALA A 28 -10.07 7.55 -4.58
N LYS A 29 -9.42 7.14 -5.68
CA LYS A 29 -9.80 7.54 -7.04
C LYS A 29 -11.19 7.03 -7.43
N THR A 30 -11.52 5.78 -7.06
CA THR A 30 -12.82 5.18 -7.40
C THR A 30 -13.95 5.81 -6.59
N THR A 31 -13.73 6.13 -5.32
CA THR A 31 -14.73 6.86 -4.51
C THR A 31 -14.95 8.27 -5.03
N ALA A 32 -13.90 8.97 -5.47
CA ALA A 32 -14.04 10.27 -6.13
C ALA A 32 -14.85 10.15 -7.44
N LEU A 33 -14.60 9.12 -8.25
CA LEU A 33 -15.38 8.84 -9.46
C LEU A 33 -16.86 8.56 -9.14
N LEU A 34 -17.15 7.75 -8.11
CA LEU A 34 -18.51 7.48 -7.66
C LEU A 34 -19.23 8.78 -7.25
N HIS A 35 -18.55 9.66 -6.52
CA HIS A 35 -19.09 10.96 -6.15
C HIS A 35 -19.40 11.81 -7.39
N SER A 36 -18.46 11.95 -8.32
CA SER A 36 -18.68 12.71 -9.55
C SER A 36 -19.80 12.13 -10.41
N ALA A 37 -19.92 10.80 -10.50
CA ALA A 37 -21.01 10.14 -11.22
C ALA A 37 -22.37 10.42 -10.58
N ALA A 38 -22.48 10.40 -9.24
CA ALA A 38 -23.72 10.72 -8.54
C ALA A 38 -24.12 12.19 -8.71
N MET A 39 -23.14 13.10 -8.75
CA MET A 39 -23.39 14.51 -9.04
C MET A 39 -23.89 14.69 -10.47
N ALA A 40 -23.29 14.00 -11.45
CA ALA A 40 -23.73 14.04 -12.84
C ALA A 40 -25.15 13.48 -13.03
N ASP A 41 -25.48 12.37 -12.37
CA ASP A 41 -26.83 11.78 -12.37
C ASP A 41 -27.89 12.76 -11.85
N ARG A 42 -27.55 13.58 -10.84
CA ARG A 42 -28.44 14.60 -10.27
C ARG A 42 -28.53 15.87 -11.13
N ASP A 43 -27.40 16.35 -11.65
CA ASP A 43 -27.26 17.71 -12.17
C ASP A 43 -27.40 17.80 -13.71
N VAL A 44 -27.33 16.67 -14.43
CA VAL A 44 -27.40 16.65 -15.91
C VAL A 44 -28.82 16.33 -16.39
N PRO A 45 -29.55 17.28 -17.00
CA PRO A 45 -30.88 17.03 -17.53
C PRO A 45 -30.86 16.05 -18.70
N GLY A 46 -31.82 15.12 -18.72
CA GLY A 46 -31.97 14.15 -19.81
C GLY A 46 -30.96 12.99 -19.79
N ALA A 47 -30.19 12.84 -18.71
CA ALA A 47 -29.37 11.66 -18.49
C ALA A 47 -30.26 10.38 -18.47
N PRO A 48 -29.82 9.27 -19.09
CA PRO A 48 -30.58 8.02 -19.02
C PRO A 48 -30.60 7.45 -17.59
N GLU A 49 -31.73 7.56 -16.89
CA GLU A 49 -31.88 7.20 -15.47
C GLU A 49 -31.44 5.76 -15.17
N LEU A 50 -31.91 4.79 -15.96
CA LEU A 50 -31.62 3.37 -15.72
C LEU A 50 -30.13 3.04 -15.91
N GLU A 51 -29.47 3.61 -16.92
CA GLU A 51 -28.05 3.36 -17.15
C GLU A 51 -27.17 4.06 -16.11
N SER A 52 -27.57 5.25 -15.68
CA SER A 52 -26.88 5.99 -14.62
C SER A 52 -26.95 5.24 -13.29
N GLN A 53 -28.14 4.75 -12.92
CA GLN A 53 -28.31 3.89 -11.74
C GLN A 53 -27.47 2.61 -11.82
N ARG A 54 -27.45 1.93 -12.98
CA ARG A 54 -26.62 0.73 -13.19
C ARG A 54 -25.14 1.03 -13.04
N ALA A 55 -24.66 2.16 -13.55
CA ALA A 55 -23.28 2.59 -13.41
C ALA A 55 -22.92 2.84 -11.94
N LEU A 56 -23.78 3.53 -11.18
CA LEU A 56 -23.57 3.78 -9.75
C LEU A 56 -23.50 2.48 -8.93
N LEU A 57 -24.39 1.51 -9.20
CA LEU A 57 -24.36 0.19 -8.54
C LEU A 57 -23.05 -0.57 -8.84
N ARG A 58 -22.56 -0.49 -10.07
CA ARG A 58 -21.28 -1.11 -10.45
C ARG A 58 -20.09 -0.42 -9.77
N LEU A 59 -20.08 0.91 -9.70
CA LEU A 59 -19.04 1.67 -9.00
C LEU A 59 -19.03 1.36 -7.50
N GLN A 60 -20.20 1.28 -6.86
CA GLN A 60 -20.33 0.86 -5.47
C GLN A 60 -19.74 -0.54 -5.25
N LYS A 61 -20.02 -1.50 -6.15
CA LYS A 61 -19.45 -2.85 -6.07
C LYS A 61 -17.92 -2.84 -6.17
N ILE A 62 -17.34 -2.00 -7.03
CA ILE A 62 -15.89 -1.83 -7.13
C ILE A 62 -15.32 -1.27 -5.82
N VAL A 63 -15.94 -0.24 -5.25
CA VAL A 63 -15.52 0.34 -3.96
C VAL A 63 -15.55 -0.71 -2.85
N GLY A 64 -16.63 -1.50 -2.75
CA GLY A 64 -16.72 -2.61 -1.80
C GLY A 64 -15.58 -3.63 -1.96
N GLY A 65 -15.31 -4.06 -3.19
CA GLY A 65 -14.22 -4.98 -3.47
C GLY A 65 -12.83 -4.43 -3.14
N LEU A 66 -12.60 -3.12 -3.31
CA LEU A 66 -11.33 -2.48 -2.92
C LEU A 66 -11.16 -2.41 -1.40
N ILE A 67 -12.25 -2.23 -0.63
CA ILE A 67 -12.22 -2.28 0.84
C ILE A 67 -11.86 -3.70 1.30
N GLU A 68 -12.47 -4.72 0.71
CA GLU A 68 -12.15 -6.13 0.98
C GLU A 68 -10.68 -6.43 0.63
N ALA A 69 -10.22 -6.05 -0.56
CA ALA A 69 -8.83 -6.24 -0.99
C ALA A 69 -7.82 -5.58 -0.04
N ARG A 70 -8.12 -4.38 0.48
CA ARG A 70 -7.28 -3.71 1.48
C ARG A 70 -7.23 -4.49 2.80
N GLY A 71 -8.36 -5.06 3.22
CA GLY A 71 -8.43 -5.93 4.39
C GLY A 71 -7.59 -7.20 4.22
N GLU A 72 -7.69 -7.86 3.06
CA GLU A 72 -6.87 -9.04 2.77
C GLU A 72 -5.39 -8.71 2.66
N ALA A 73 -5.02 -7.59 2.03
CA ALA A 73 -3.63 -7.14 1.95
C ALA A 73 -3.00 -6.97 3.34
N ALA A 74 -3.73 -6.35 4.28
CA ALA A 74 -3.27 -6.19 5.66
C ALA A 74 -3.10 -7.54 6.39
N ARG A 75 -3.93 -8.55 6.09
CA ARG A 75 -3.77 -9.90 6.67
C ARG A 75 -2.59 -10.63 6.07
N VAL A 76 -2.39 -10.53 4.76
CA VAL A 76 -1.22 -11.08 4.07
C VAL A 76 0.06 -10.44 4.62
N HIS A 77 0.06 -9.14 4.89
CA HIS A 77 1.17 -8.47 5.55
C HIS A 77 1.53 -9.12 6.89
N ASP A 78 0.55 -9.30 7.78
CA ASP A 78 0.79 -9.94 9.09
C ASP A 78 1.29 -11.38 8.95
N GLN A 79 0.75 -12.14 7.99
CA GLN A 79 1.21 -13.50 7.69
C GLN A 79 2.65 -13.52 7.18
N LEU A 80 3.01 -12.64 6.25
CA LEU A 80 4.37 -12.52 5.74
C LEU A 80 5.34 -12.08 6.84
N ARG A 81 4.91 -11.20 7.75
CA ARG A 81 5.70 -10.82 8.93
C ARG A 81 5.97 -12.02 9.84
N LYS A 82 4.97 -12.87 10.10
CA LYS A 82 5.15 -14.10 10.88
C LYS A 82 6.13 -15.07 10.21
N ILE A 83 6.01 -15.26 8.89
CA ILE A 83 6.94 -16.08 8.11
C ILE A 83 8.36 -15.51 8.19
N ALA A 84 8.53 -14.19 8.08
CA ALA A 84 9.84 -13.56 8.19
C ALA A 84 10.49 -13.84 9.56
N VAL A 85 9.73 -13.75 10.66
CA VAL A 85 10.21 -14.09 12.00
C VAL A 85 10.60 -15.58 12.10
N GLU A 86 9.74 -16.49 11.63
CA GLU A 86 10.00 -17.94 11.69
C GLU A 86 11.21 -18.37 10.85
N THR A 87 11.50 -17.66 9.76
CA THR A 87 12.62 -17.95 8.85
C THR A 87 13.93 -17.26 9.25
N GLY A 88 13.95 -16.50 10.36
CA GLY A 88 15.11 -15.70 10.77
C GLY A 88 15.38 -14.48 9.88
N ALA A 89 14.46 -14.15 8.97
CA ALA A 89 14.52 -12.94 8.15
C ALA A 89 13.95 -11.70 8.86
N GLY A 90 13.24 -11.89 9.98
CA GLY A 90 12.59 -10.86 10.76
C GLY A 90 13.37 -10.39 12.00
N GLU A 91 14.62 -10.83 12.17
CA GLU A 91 15.48 -10.30 13.24
C GLU A 91 15.89 -8.85 12.92
N GLU A 92 15.90 -8.03 13.98
CA GLU A 92 16.24 -6.60 14.01
C GLU A 92 17.36 -6.25 13.01
N PRO A 93 17.31 -5.10 12.28
CA PRO A 93 18.54 -4.56 11.75
C PRO A 93 19.53 -4.51 12.92
N THR A 94 20.67 -5.18 12.77
CA THR A 94 21.79 -4.99 13.66
C THR A 94 22.18 -3.53 13.49
N CYS A 95 21.54 -2.62 14.24
CA CYS A 95 22.03 -1.28 14.45
C CYS A 95 23.46 -1.52 14.93
N PRO A 96 24.48 -1.16 14.14
CA PRO A 96 25.84 -1.49 14.49
C PRO A 96 26.09 -0.95 15.90
N ASP A 97 26.46 -1.84 16.82
CA ASP A 97 26.79 -1.50 18.19
C ASP A 97 27.94 -0.49 18.16
N LYS A 98 27.58 0.80 18.25
CA LYS A 98 28.45 1.94 18.56
C LYS A 98 29.73 2.04 17.72
N SER A 99 29.70 2.80 16.62
CA SER A 99 30.88 3.63 16.24
C SER A 99 30.65 4.71 15.18
N PHE A 100 29.43 5.00 14.69
CA PHE A 100 29.26 6.10 13.72
C PHE A 100 29.12 7.51 14.33
N THR A 101 29.09 7.62 15.67
CA THR A 101 29.10 8.90 16.37
C THR A 101 30.26 8.98 17.35
N SER A 102 31.51 8.78 16.89
CA SER A 102 32.59 9.49 17.58
C SER A 102 32.56 10.92 17.07
N ALA A 103 32.05 11.83 17.91
CA ALA A 103 32.12 13.27 17.71
C ALA A 103 33.57 13.82 17.68
N GLU A 104 34.59 12.96 17.61
CA GLU A 104 36.00 13.34 17.49
C GLU A 104 36.45 13.69 16.05
N HIS A 105 35.64 13.44 15.01
CA HIS A 105 36.05 13.76 13.63
C HIS A 105 35.53 15.11 13.08
N VAL A 106 34.80 15.90 13.85
CA VAL A 106 34.22 17.18 13.37
C VAL A 106 35.08 18.40 13.71
N THR A 107 36.14 18.29 14.51
CA THR A 107 36.96 19.45 14.92
C THR A 107 38.16 19.77 14.02
N THR A 108 38.39 19.07 12.91
CA THR A 108 39.62 19.26 12.10
C THR A 108 39.37 19.66 10.64
N ILE A 109 38.34 20.46 10.35
CA ILE A 109 38.28 21.25 9.08
C ILE A 109 37.68 22.63 9.36
N ALA A 110 38.31 23.38 10.27
CA ALA A 110 38.16 24.82 10.38
C ALA A 110 39.42 25.40 11.04
N ALA A 111 40.51 25.42 10.28
CA ALA A 111 41.69 26.24 10.54
C ALA A 111 42.11 26.89 9.22
#